data_AF-A0A531LLI8-F1
#
_entry.id   AF-A0A531LLI8-F1
#
_cell.length_a   1.000
_cell.length_b   1.000
_cell.length_c   1.000
_cell.angle_alpha   90.00
_cell.angle_beta   90.00
_cell.angle_gamma   90.00
#
_symmetry.space_group_name_H-M   'P 1'
#
loop_
_entity.id
_entity.type
_entity.pdbx_description
1 polymer ?
#
loop_
_entity_poly.entity_id
_entity_poly.type
_entity_poly.pdbx_seq_one_letter_code
_entity_poly.pdbx_strand_id
1 'polypeptide(L)'
;EQKALEGQMAQSQKMQAVGQLAGGIAHDFNNVLTAIIMASDLLLTNHRPSDPSFPDIMNIKQNANRAASLVRQLLAFSRKQTLRPEVLN
;
A
#
# COMPACT_ATOMS: atom_id res chain seq x y z
N GLU A 1 19.48 12.50 31.05
CA GLU A 1 19.62 12.55 29.58
C GLU A 1 19.83 11.18 28.94
N GLN A 2 20.76 10.34 29.40
CA GLN A 2 21.05 9.04 28.78
C GLN A 2 19.83 8.10 28.61
N LYS A 3 19.01 7.92 29.66
CA LYS A 3 17.75 7.14 29.55
C LYS A 3 16.74 7.70 28.53
N ALA A 4 16.74 9.01 28.30
CA ALA A 4 15.82 9.64 27.35
C ALA A 4 16.30 9.41 25.90
N LEU A 5 17.60 9.48 25.67
CA LEU A 5 18.24 9.14 24.39
C LEU A 5 18.05 7.65 24.06
N GLU A 6 18.27 6.75 25.02
CA GLU A 6 18.00 5.31 24.86
C GLU A 6 16.53 5.04 24.51
N GLY A 7 15.59 5.72 25.17
CA GLY A 7 14.16 5.63 24.86
C GLY A 7 13.82 6.13 23.46
N GLN A 8 14.43 7.22 23.00
CA GLN A 8 14.26 7.74 21.64
C GLN A 8 14.83 6.77 20.58
N MET A 9 16.01 6.20 20.83
CA MET A 9 16.62 5.20 19.95
C MET A 9 15.75 3.93 19.84
N ALA A 10 15.25 3.42 20.96
CA ALA A 10 14.37 2.25 20.98
C ALA A 10 13.06 2.51 20.21
N GLN A 11 12.48 3.70 20.37
CA GLN A 11 11.28 4.10 19.64
C GLN A 11 11.54 4.25 18.14
N SER A 12 12.70 4.78 17.75
CA SER A 12 13.12 4.91 16.34
C SER A 12 13.30 3.54 15.68
N GLN A 13 13.99 2.60 16.34
CA GLN A 13 14.17 1.23 15.85
C GLN A 13 12.83 0.50 15.67
N LYS A 14 11.92 0.66 16.63
CA LYS A 14 10.56 0.10 16.52
C LYS A 14 9.83 0.66 15.31
N MET A 15 9.93 1.96 15.07
CA MET A 15 9.28 2.60 13.92
C MET A 15 9.88 2.15 12.58
N GLN A 16 11.21 1.96 12.53
CA GLN A 16 11.88 1.42 11.35
C GLN A 16 11.41 -0.02 11.02
N ALA A 17 11.28 -0.87 12.04
CA ALA A 17 10.78 -2.24 11.86
C ALA A 17 9.32 -2.26 11.35
N VAL A 18 8.45 -1.41 11.92
CA VAL A 18 7.07 -1.21 11.42
C VAL A 18 7.08 -0.73 9.98
N GLY A 19 7.99 0.18 9.64
CA GLY A 19 8.12 0.72 8.28
C GLY A 19 8.50 -0.35 7.25
N GLN A 20 9.47 -1.20 7.58
CA GLN A 20 9.90 -2.31 6.74
C GLN A 20 8.80 -3.36 6.55
N LEU A 21 8.13 -3.75 7.63
CA LEU A 21 7.01 -4.70 7.56
C LEU A 21 5.85 -4.16 6.71
N ALA A 22 5.47 -2.90 6.91
CA ALA A 22 4.46 -2.25 6.09
C ALA A 22 4.88 -2.17 4.61
N GLY A 23 6.18 -1.99 4.34
CA GLY A 23 6.78 -2.04 3.01
C GLY A 23 6.53 -3.36 2.29
N GLY A 24 6.89 -4.48 2.95
CA GLY A 24 6.71 -5.83 2.41
C GLY A 24 5.24 -6.18 2.17
N ILE A 25 4.40 -5.97 3.19
CA ILE A 25 2.96 -6.25 3.09
C ILE A 25 2.34 -5.46 1.94
N ALA A 26 2.63 -4.17 1.83
CA ALA A 26 2.05 -3.34 0.80
C ALA A 26 2.54 -3.69 -0.62
N HIS A 27 3.77 -4.17 -0.75
CA HIS A 27 4.26 -4.72 -2.02
C HIS A 27 3.42 -5.94 -2.43
N ASP A 28 3.22 -6.90 -1.52
CA ASP A 28 2.47 -8.12 -1.82
C ASP A 28 0.99 -7.83 -2.14
N PHE A 29 0.38 -6.88 -1.42
CA PHE A 29 -0.96 -6.39 -1.75
C PHE A 29 -1.01 -5.77 -3.15
N ASN A 30 -0.04 -4.94 -3.52
CA ASN A 30 0.01 -4.37 -4.87
C ASN A 30 0.16 -5.45 -5.94
N ASN A 31 0.89 -6.54 -5.69
CA ASN A 31 1.02 -7.64 -6.64
C ASN A 31 -0.32 -8.32 -6.91
N VAL A 32 -1.07 -8.65 -5.85
CA VAL A 32 -2.41 -9.25 -5.97
C VAL A 32 -3.38 -8.29 -6.65
N LEU A 33 -3.40 -7.02 -6.24
CA LEU A 33 -4.29 -6.01 -6.84
C LEU A 33 -3.97 -5.78 -8.32
N THR A 34 -2.69 -5.80 -8.71
CA THR A 34 -2.28 -5.67 -10.11
C THR A 34 -2.81 -6.84 -10.93
N ALA A 35 -2.72 -8.07 -10.42
CA ALA A 35 -3.29 -9.26 -11.08
C ALA A 35 -4.82 -9.15 -11.24
N ILE A 36 -5.54 -8.70 -10.21
CA ILE A 36 -7.00 -8.50 -10.26
C ILE A 36 -7.37 -7.44 -11.30
N ILE A 37 -6.65 -6.31 -11.33
CA ILE A 37 -6.89 -5.24 -12.30
C ILE A 37 -6.66 -5.75 -13.72
N MET A 38 -5.53 -6.43 -13.97
CA MET A 38 -5.23 -7.00 -15.30
C MET A 38 -6.28 -8.02 -15.75
N ALA A 39 -6.72 -8.91 -14.86
CA ALA A 39 -7.77 -9.88 -15.16
C ALA A 39 -9.09 -9.16 -15.49
N SER A 40 -9.44 -8.12 -14.72
CA SER A 40 -10.65 -7.31 -14.98
C SER A 40 -10.55 -6.58 -16.33
N ASP A 41 -9.38 -6.02 -16.66
CA ASP A 41 -9.14 -5.37 -17.95
C ASP A 41 -9.29 -6.35 -19.12
N LEU A 42 -8.72 -7.55 -19.01
CA LEU A 42 -8.87 -8.60 -20.03
C LEU A 42 -10.32 -9.07 -20.19
N LEU A 43 -11.09 -9.14 -19.10
CA LEU A 43 -12.50 -9.45 -19.17
C LEU A 43 -13.27 -8.33 -19.88
N LEU A 44 -12.97 -7.06 -19.58
CA LEU A 44 -13.59 -5.90 -20.23
C LEU A 44 -13.24 -5.78 -21.72
N THR A 45 -12.11 -6.30 -22.19
CA THR A 45 -11.82 -6.34 -23.64
C THR A 45 -12.73 -7.31 -24.39
N ASN A 46 -13.27 -8.32 -23.71
CA ASN A 46 -14.09 -9.37 -24.31
C ASN A 46 -15.60 -9.20 -24.03
N HIS A 47 -15.99 -8.31 -23.11
CA HIS A 47 -17.39 -8.05 -22.76
C HIS A 47 -17.83 -6.67 -23.24
N ARG A 48 -18.99 -6.63 -23.88
CA ARG A 48 -19.65 -5.39 -24.30
C ARG A 48 -20.39 -4.76 -23.12
N PRO A 49 -20.64 -3.43 -23.12
CA PRO A 49 -21.46 -2.79 -22.09
C PRO A 49 -22.88 -3.35 -21.93
N SER A 50 -23.41 -4.03 -22.96
CA SER A 50 -24.70 -4.72 -22.93
C SER A 50 -24.67 -6.06 -22.21
N ASP A 51 -23.49 -6.62 -21.93
CA ASP A 51 -23.37 -7.94 -21.34
C ASP A 51 -23.73 -7.89 -19.85
N PRO A 52 -24.51 -8.86 -19.33
CA PRO A 52 -24.96 -8.84 -17.94
C PRO A 52 -23.82 -8.77 -16.91
N SER A 53 -22.65 -9.31 -17.22
CA SER A 53 -21.47 -9.32 -16.35
C SER A 53 -20.64 -8.04 -16.40
N PHE A 54 -20.84 -7.18 -17.41
CA PHE A 54 -20.00 -5.98 -17.61
C PHE A 54 -20.02 -5.03 -16.39
N PRO A 55 -21.18 -4.69 -15.79
CA PRO A 55 -21.22 -3.81 -14.61
C PRO A 55 -20.45 -4.39 -13.43
N ASP A 56 -20.51 -5.71 -13.22
CA ASP A 56 -19.83 -6.38 -12.12
C ASP A 56 -18.31 -6.37 -12.33
N ILE A 57 -17.84 -6.65 -13.55
CA ILE A 57 -16.41 -6.58 -13.89
C ILE A 57 -15.88 -5.15 -13.68
N MET A 58 -16.64 -4.14 -14.10
CA MET A 58 -16.29 -2.74 -13.89
C MET A 58 -16.21 -2.38 -12.40
N ASN A 59 -17.15 -2.85 -11.59
CA ASN A 59 -17.14 -2.67 -10.14
C ASN A 59 -15.91 -3.32 -9.49
N ILE A 60 -15.55 -4.55 -9.89
CA ILE A 60 -14.34 -5.23 -9.39
C ILE A 60 -13.11 -4.39 -9.70
N LYS A 61 -12.95 -3.93 -10.95
CA LYS A 61 -11.83 -3.08 -11.37
C LYS A 61 -11.76 -1.79 -10.55
N GLN A 62 -12.89 -1.10 -10.34
CA GLN A 62 -12.94 0.14 -9.58
C GLN A 62 -12.55 -0.07 -8.11
N ASN A 63 -13.05 -1.13 -7.48
CA ASN A 63 -12.71 -1.47 -6.10
C ASN A 63 -11.23 -1.85 -5.96
N ALA A 64 -10.68 -2.63 -6.88
CA ALA A 64 -9.26 -2.97 -6.89
C ALA A 64 -8.36 -1.72 -7.03
N ASN A 65 -8.72 -0.79 -7.91
CA ASN A 65 -8.01 0.49 -8.05
C ASN A 65 -8.06 1.34 -6.77
N ARG A 66 -9.23 1.40 -6.11
CA ARG A 66 -9.38 2.10 -4.83
C ARG A 66 -8.52 1.47 -3.75
N ALA A 67 -8.51 0.14 -3.65
CA ALA A 67 -7.66 -0.58 -2.71
C ALA A 67 -6.17 -0.31 -2.96
N ALA A 68 -5.73 -0.31 -4.22
CA ALA A 68 -4.34 -0.01 -4.58
C ALA A 68 -3.95 1.43 -4.17
N SER A 69 -4.87 2.38 -4.30
CA SER A 69 -4.67 3.75 -3.82
C SER A 69 -4.50 3.80 -2.30
N LEU A 70 -5.32 3.08 -1.54
CA LEU A 70 -5.22 3.04 -0.07
C LEU A 70 -3.89 2.43 0.41
N VAL A 71 -3.44 1.35 -0.25
CA VAL A 71 -2.14 0.72 0.05
C VAL A 71 -0.99 1.68 -0.22
N ARG A 72 -1.04 2.45 -1.32
CA ARG A 72 -0.03 3.50 -1.61
C ARG A 72 -0.02 4.61 -0.56
N GLN A 73 -1.19 5.02 -0.05
CA GLN A 73 -1.28 6.03 1.01
C GLN A 73 -0.69 5.51 2.33
N LEU A 74 -0.96 4.25 2.69
CA LEU A 74 -0.38 3.61 3.88
C LEU A 74 1.14 3.51 3.79
N LEU A 75 1.68 3.14 2.62
CA LEU A 75 3.12 3.14 2.35
C LEU A 75 3.75 4.52 2.49
N ALA A 76 3.11 5.54 1.92
CA ALA A 76 3.59 6.92 2.00
C ALA A 76 3.61 7.42 3.45
N PHE A 77 2.61 7.04 4.25
CA PHE A 77 2.57 7.35 5.69
C PHE A 77 3.69 6.64 6.46
N SER A 78 3.86 5.34 6.24
CA SER A 78 4.91 4.51 6.84
C SER A 78 6.31 5.10 6.59
N ARG A 79 6.62 5.46 5.34
CA ARG A 79 7.92 6.06 4.96
C ARG A 79 8.18 7.42 5.62
N LYS A 80 7.15 8.26 5.77
CA LYS A 80 7.27 9.57 6.44
C LYS A 80 7.57 9.44 7.94
N GLN A 81 7.09 8.37 8.59
CA GLN A 81 7.39 8.09 9.99
C GLN A 81 8.82 7.58 10.21
N THR A 82 9.40 6.89 9.22
CA THR A 82 10.81 6.46 9.27
C THR A 82 11.79 7.61 9.02
N LEU A 83 11.38 8.62 8.24
CA LEU A 83 12.14 9.85 7.99
C LEU A 83 11.90 10.90 9.10
N ARG A 84 12.28 10.60 10.34
CA ARG A 84 12.64 11.67 11.28
C ARG A 84 14.13 11.93 11.09
N PRO A 85 14.54 13.10 10.55
CA PRO A 85 15.95 13.41 10.42
C PRO A 85 16.56 13.43 11.82
N GLU A 86 17.62 12.64 12.05
CA GLU A 86 18.56 12.98 13.12
C GLU A 86 19.17 14.33 12.76
N VAL A 87 19.05 15.29 13.68
CA VAL A 87 19.79 16.53 13.58
C VAL A 87 21.27 16.14 13.71
N LEU A 88 21.98 16.09 12.58
CA LEU A 88 23.43 16.02 12.58
C LEU A 88 23.92 17.36 13.15
N ASN A 89 24.34 17.33 14.41
CA ASN A 89 25.00 18.46 15.07
C ASN A 89 26.39 18.69 14.49
#